data_AF-A0A1D2IE45-F1
#
_entry.id   AF-A0A1D2IE45-F1
#
_cell.length_a   1.000
_cell.length_b   1.000
_cell.length_c   1.000
_cell.angle_alpha   90.00
_cell.angle_beta   90.00
_cell.angle_gamma   90.00
#
_symmetry.space_group_name_H-M   'P 1'
#
loop_
_entity.id
_entity.type
_entity.pdbx_description
1 polymer ?
#
loop_
_entity_poly.entity_id
_entity_poly.type
_entity_poly.pdbx_seq_one_letter_code
_entity_poly.pdbx_strand_id
1 'polypeptide(L)'
;MLAFPSPWHLDEVLGLLEEAEARNLTDRGSDEDLARWTRIDAPPGEKVSDGVPGYAFGPRKRGGKAPMRDFAGPRPVAGRDSTEFERTPQLAVLSTVRDGPEDWLSAGQAMERVLLLATLEGLSSSFATQALEWGDLRWPLRDPVSGTGHPQIVLRLGYGPTGPATPRRPVADVLDIQP
;
A
#
# COMPACT_ATOMS: atom_id res chain seq x y z
N MET A 1 -2.35 -2.06 17.63
CA MET A 1 -1.66 -3.36 17.75
C MET A 1 -1.07 -3.72 16.40
N LEU A 2 0.21 -4.09 16.36
CA LEU A 2 0.85 -4.65 15.17
C LEU A 2 0.86 -6.18 15.31
N ALA A 3 0.33 -6.89 14.32
CA ALA A 3 0.25 -8.35 14.32
C ALA A 3 0.80 -8.92 13.01
N PHE A 4 1.35 -10.14 13.08
CA PHE A 4 1.80 -10.90 11.92
C PHE A 4 0.85 -12.09 11.75
N PRO A 5 0.15 -12.24 10.62
CA PRO A 5 -0.77 -13.35 10.41
C PRO A 5 -0.06 -14.70 10.54
N SER A 6 -0.74 -15.66 11.18
CA SER A 6 -0.35 -17.07 11.15
C SER A 6 -0.38 -17.62 9.71
N PRO A 7 0.23 -18.78 9.41
CA PRO A 7 0.23 -19.30 8.04
C PRO A 7 -1.16 -19.44 7.40
N TRP A 8 -2.14 -19.89 8.17
CA TRP A 8 -3.51 -20.04 7.68
C TRP A 8 -4.19 -18.67 7.45
N HIS A 9 -4.02 -17.73 8.37
CA HIS A 9 -4.62 -16.40 8.26
C HIS A 9 -3.90 -15.58 7.17
N LEU A 10 -2.61 -15.83 6.94
CA LEU A 10 -1.86 -15.25 5.83
C LEU A 10 -2.49 -15.64 4.48
N ASP A 11 -2.82 -16.91 4.26
CA ASP A 11 -3.46 -17.34 3.02
C ASP A 11 -4.84 -16.66 2.83
N GLU A 12 -5.63 -16.49 3.89
CA GLU A 12 -6.89 -15.74 3.85
C GLU A 12 -6.67 -14.26 3.50
N VAL A 13 -5.75 -13.58 4.21
CA VAL A 13 -5.40 -12.17 3.95
C VAL A 13 -4.93 -11.99 2.50
N LEU A 14 -4.11 -12.90 1.98
CA LEU A 14 -3.66 -12.86 0.59
C LEU A 14 -4.82 -13.00 -0.40
N GLY A 15 -5.77 -13.89 -0.14
CA GLY A 15 -6.96 -14.04 -0.96
C GLY A 15 -7.82 -12.77 -0.97
N LEU A 16 -8.01 -12.12 0.18
CA LEU A 16 -8.75 -10.86 0.29
C LEU A 16 -8.07 -9.72 -0.48
N LEU A 17 -6.73 -9.66 -0.43
CA LEU A 17 -5.95 -8.66 -1.17
C LEU A 17 -6.00 -8.88 -2.68
N GLU A 18 -5.98 -10.13 -3.13
CA GLU A 18 -6.11 -10.49 -4.54
C GLU A 18 -7.52 -10.16 -5.07
N GLU A 19 -8.56 -10.51 -4.33
CA GLU A 19 -9.95 -10.14 -4.64
C GLU A 19 -10.12 -8.62 -4.72
N ALA A 20 -9.56 -7.87 -3.75
CA ALA A 20 -9.63 -6.41 -3.74
C ALA A 20 -8.91 -5.79 -4.94
N GLU A 21 -7.75 -6.33 -5.35
CA GLU A 21 -7.06 -5.87 -6.55
C GLU A 21 -7.90 -6.14 -7.81
N ALA A 22 -8.53 -7.32 -7.92
CA ALA A 22 -9.41 -7.65 -9.04
C ALA A 22 -10.63 -6.71 -9.13
N ARG A 23 -11.26 -6.38 -7.99
CA ARG A 23 -12.35 -5.39 -7.93
C ARG A 23 -11.88 -4.02 -8.40
N ASN A 24 -10.75 -3.56 -7.88
CA ASN A 24 -10.19 -2.25 -8.21
C ASN A 24 -9.82 -2.10 -9.70
N LEU A 25 -9.46 -3.19 -10.39
CA LEU A 25 -9.22 -3.19 -11.85
C LEU A 25 -10.48 -2.96 -12.68
N THR A 26 -11.67 -3.19 -12.12
CA THR A 26 -12.95 -3.07 -12.83
C THR A 26 -13.85 -1.96 -12.28
N ASP A 27 -13.54 -1.44 -11.09
CA ASP A 27 -14.25 -0.33 -10.49
C ASP A 27 -13.86 1.01 -11.13
N ARG A 28 -14.86 1.74 -11.62
CA ARG A 28 -14.66 3.01 -12.34
C ARG A 28 -14.09 4.09 -11.42
N GLY A 29 -14.52 4.12 -10.15
CA GLY A 29 -14.02 5.12 -9.19
C GLY A 29 -12.54 4.92 -8.88
N SER A 30 -12.15 3.65 -8.71
CA SER A 30 -10.76 3.25 -8.48
C SER A 30 -9.86 3.56 -9.69
N ASP A 31 -10.32 3.35 -10.92
CA ASP A 31 -9.56 3.70 -12.13
C ASP A 31 -9.39 5.23 -12.28
N GLU A 32 -10.46 6.00 -12.02
CA GLU A 32 -10.42 7.47 -12.05
C GLU A 32 -9.44 8.03 -11.00
N ASP A 33 -9.48 7.53 -9.76
CA ASP A 33 -8.55 7.94 -8.70
C ASP A 33 -7.12 7.52 -9.04
N LEU A 34 -6.91 6.30 -9.53
CA LEU A 34 -5.60 5.83 -9.95
C LEU A 34 -5.02 6.70 -11.08
N ALA A 35 -5.83 7.04 -12.09
CA ALA A 35 -5.42 7.92 -13.16
C ALA A 35 -5.00 9.31 -12.66
N ARG A 36 -5.78 9.87 -11.72
CA ARG A 36 -5.49 11.17 -11.10
C ARG A 36 -4.16 11.19 -10.35
N TRP A 37 -3.84 10.14 -9.60
CA TRP A 37 -2.64 10.10 -8.76
C TRP A 37 -1.38 9.61 -9.46
N THR A 38 -1.52 8.87 -10.55
CA THR A 38 -0.37 8.32 -11.28
C THR A 38 0.05 9.15 -12.48
N ARG A 39 -0.90 9.84 -13.14
CA ARG A 39 -0.63 10.77 -14.24
C ARG A 39 0.30 10.17 -15.30
N ILE A 40 0.12 8.88 -15.62
CA ILE A 40 0.96 8.14 -16.58
C ILE A 40 0.94 8.81 -17.96
N ASP A 41 -0.21 9.38 -18.32
CA ASP A 41 -0.44 10.04 -19.62
C ASP A 41 -0.14 11.56 -19.58
N ALA A 42 0.43 12.08 -18.50
CA ALA A 42 0.75 13.50 -18.40
C ALA A 42 1.84 13.93 -19.40
N PRO A 43 1.77 15.15 -19.96
CA PRO A 43 2.76 15.64 -20.90
C PRO A 43 4.18 15.68 -20.29
N PRO A 44 5.23 15.41 -21.09
CA PRO A 44 6.61 15.58 -20.64
C PRO A 44 6.87 17.01 -20.13
N GLY A 45 7.44 17.13 -18.94
CA GLY A 45 7.80 18.42 -18.34
C GLY A 45 6.77 19.02 -17.38
N GLU A 46 5.62 18.36 -17.17
CA GLU A 46 4.72 18.74 -16.07
C GLU A 46 5.44 18.57 -14.73
N LYS A 47 5.56 19.66 -13.95
CA LYS A 47 6.13 19.60 -12.59
C LYS A 47 5.11 18.96 -11.67
N VAL A 48 5.25 17.66 -11.46
CA VAL A 48 4.41 16.91 -10.53
C VAL A 48 5.05 16.91 -9.14
N SER A 49 4.43 17.61 -8.19
CA SER A 49 4.90 17.70 -6.80
C SER A 49 4.30 16.63 -5.86
N ASP A 50 3.37 15.80 -6.36
CA ASP A 50 2.65 14.77 -5.59
C ASP A 50 2.20 13.57 -6.45
N GLY A 51 1.69 12.51 -5.81
CA GLY A 51 1.27 11.29 -6.48
C GLY A 51 2.40 10.27 -6.71
N VAL A 52 2.15 9.27 -7.55
CA VAL A 52 3.05 8.13 -7.79
C VAL A 52 3.54 8.17 -9.25
N PRO A 53 4.77 8.63 -9.50
CA PRO A 53 5.31 8.67 -10.87
C PRO A 53 5.62 7.28 -11.41
N GLY A 54 5.58 7.11 -12.73
CA GLY A 54 5.77 5.81 -13.39
C GLY A 54 7.08 5.09 -13.05
N TYR A 55 8.16 5.83 -12.80
CA TYR A 55 9.45 5.25 -12.38
C TYR A 55 9.40 4.59 -10.98
N ALA A 56 8.38 4.88 -10.18
CA ALA A 56 8.20 4.35 -8.82
C ALA A 56 7.25 3.14 -8.77
N PHE A 57 6.69 2.68 -9.89
CA PHE A 57 5.74 1.55 -9.92
C PHE A 57 6.36 0.19 -9.60
N GLY A 58 7.70 0.09 -9.68
CA GLY A 58 8.40 -1.18 -9.60
C GLY A 58 8.06 -2.13 -10.77
N PRO A 59 8.62 -3.35 -10.76
CA PRO A 59 8.37 -4.34 -11.80
C PRO A 59 6.93 -4.88 -11.72
N ARG A 60 6.41 -5.36 -12.86
CA ARG A 60 5.16 -6.11 -12.93
C ARG A 60 5.32 -7.48 -12.26
N LYS A 61 4.28 -7.94 -11.58
CA LYS A 61 4.26 -9.27 -10.95
C LYS A 61 4.06 -10.31 -12.05
N ARG A 62 5.06 -11.16 -12.28
CA ARG A 62 4.96 -12.33 -13.18
C ARG A 62 4.48 -13.59 -12.46
N GLY A 63 4.73 -13.67 -11.15
CA GLY A 63 4.37 -14.83 -10.33
C GLY A 63 4.59 -14.57 -8.84
N GLY A 64 4.32 -15.59 -8.02
CA GLY A 64 4.35 -15.49 -6.56
C GLY A 64 2.99 -15.13 -5.97
N LYS A 65 2.91 -15.15 -4.63
CA LYS A 65 1.69 -14.80 -3.90
C LYS A 65 1.74 -13.38 -3.30
N ALA A 66 2.90 -12.74 -3.28
CA ALA A 66 3.03 -11.43 -2.66
C ALA A 66 2.00 -10.42 -3.24
N PRO A 67 1.29 -9.68 -2.38
CA PRO A 67 0.31 -8.70 -2.83
C PRO A 67 1.06 -7.52 -3.46
N MET A 68 0.51 -6.98 -4.54
CA MET A 68 1.05 -5.82 -5.21
C MET A 68 -0.09 -5.02 -5.83
N ARG A 69 -0.10 -3.71 -5.60
CA ARG A 69 -0.97 -2.79 -6.31
C ARG A 69 -0.37 -2.54 -7.70
N ASP A 70 -1.12 -2.80 -8.76
CA ASP A 70 -0.69 -2.40 -10.09
C ASP A 70 -1.05 -0.94 -10.35
N PHE A 71 -0.12 -0.04 -10.02
CA PHE A 71 -0.31 1.40 -10.26
C PHE A 71 -0.44 1.77 -11.75
N ALA A 72 -0.02 0.90 -12.68
CA ALA A 72 -0.27 1.13 -14.09
C ALA A 72 -1.72 0.82 -14.48
N GLY A 73 -2.41 -0.04 -13.71
CA GLY A 73 -3.67 -0.63 -14.11
C GLY A 73 -3.57 -1.24 -15.53
N PRO A 74 -4.55 -0.99 -16.42
CA PRO A 74 -4.51 -1.51 -17.79
C PRO A 74 -3.51 -0.78 -18.70
N ARG A 75 -2.87 0.31 -18.24
CA ARG A 75 -2.04 1.17 -19.10
C ARG A 75 -0.65 0.58 -19.35
N PRO A 76 -0.12 0.69 -20.58
CA PRO A 76 1.25 0.32 -20.86
C PRO A 76 2.21 1.34 -20.23
N VAL A 77 3.28 0.84 -19.60
CA VAL A 77 4.39 1.67 -19.11
C VAL A 77 5.66 1.19 -19.80
N ALA A 78 6.24 2.03 -20.66
CA ALA A 78 7.41 1.67 -21.43
C ALA A 78 8.60 1.32 -20.52
N GLY A 79 9.28 0.21 -20.82
CA GLY A 79 10.46 -0.24 -20.07
C GLY A 79 10.18 -0.77 -18.66
N ARG A 80 8.92 -1.03 -18.29
CA ARG A 80 8.60 -1.65 -17.01
C ARG A 80 8.87 -3.16 -17.04
N ASP A 81 9.89 -3.58 -16.31
CA ASP A 81 10.28 -4.99 -16.18
C ASP A 81 9.21 -5.84 -15.47
N SER A 82 9.41 -7.15 -15.45
CA SER A 82 8.61 -8.08 -14.66
C SER A 82 9.48 -9.01 -13.81
N THR A 83 9.00 -9.40 -12.63
CA THR A 83 9.75 -10.27 -11.71
C THR A 83 8.84 -11.32 -11.04
N GLU A 84 9.46 -12.39 -10.54
CA GLU A 84 8.81 -13.34 -9.63
C GLU A 84 8.90 -12.79 -8.20
N PHE A 85 7.77 -12.73 -7.49
CA PHE A 85 7.70 -12.31 -6.10
C PHE A 85 7.59 -13.51 -5.16
N GLU A 86 7.67 -13.26 -3.86
CA GLU A 86 7.63 -14.26 -2.81
C GLU A 86 6.33 -15.06 -2.83
N ARG A 87 6.43 -16.37 -2.55
CA ARG A 87 5.26 -17.24 -2.35
C ARG A 87 4.69 -17.14 -0.93
N THR A 88 5.51 -16.73 0.03
CA THR A 88 5.17 -16.58 1.45
C THR A 88 5.68 -15.22 1.92
N PRO A 89 5.00 -14.13 1.55
CA PRO A 89 5.40 -12.78 1.95
C PRO A 89 5.21 -12.58 3.46
N GLN A 90 6.09 -11.78 4.09
CA GLN A 90 5.89 -11.38 5.48
C GLN A 90 4.93 -10.18 5.53
N LEU A 91 3.69 -10.42 5.95
CA LEU A 91 2.70 -9.37 6.14
C LEU A 91 2.59 -8.96 7.61
N ALA A 92 2.38 -7.67 7.84
CA ALA A 92 2.04 -7.10 9.12
C ALA A 92 0.74 -6.32 9.02
N VAL A 93 -0.18 -6.57 9.95
CA VAL A 93 -1.47 -5.88 10.05
C VAL A 93 -1.43 -4.95 11.25
N LEU A 94 -1.62 -3.66 11.01
CA LEU A 94 -1.74 -2.65 12.05
C LEU A 94 -3.22 -2.36 12.27
N SER A 95 -3.68 -2.59 13.50
CA SER A 95 -5.09 -2.41 13.89
C SER A 95 -5.24 -1.48 15.09
N THR A 96 -6.37 -0.79 15.18
CA THR A 96 -6.76 0.07 16.31
C THR A 96 -7.95 -0.52 17.08
N VAL A 97 -8.22 -0.02 18.28
CA VAL A 97 -9.34 -0.54 19.09
C VAL A 97 -10.69 -0.09 18.52
N ARG A 98 -10.77 1.17 18.06
CA ARG A 98 -11.93 1.75 17.40
C ARG A 98 -11.55 2.20 15.99
N ASP A 99 -12.49 2.83 15.28
CA ASP A 99 -12.32 3.27 13.89
C ASP A 99 -12.77 4.72 13.69
N GLY A 100 -12.37 5.58 14.62
CA GLY A 100 -12.62 7.01 14.53
C GLY A 100 -11.39 7.81 14.08
N PRO A 101 -11.53 9.12 13.84
CA PRO A 101 -10.43 9.98 13.39
C PRO A 101 -9.19 9.95 14.31
N GLU A 102 -9.39 9.87 15.63
CA GLU A 102 -8.28 9.75 16.60
C GLU A 102 -7.51 8.42 16.44
N ASP A 103 -8.24 7.33 16.18
CA ASP A 103 -7.65 6.02 15.93
C ASP A 103 -6.87 6.02 14.61
N TRP A 104 -7.40 6.66 13.55
CA TRP A 104 -6.72 6.79 12.27
C TRP A 104 -5.40 7.56 12.41
N LEU A 105 -5.41 8.67 13.13
CA LEU A 105 -4.19 9.44 13.41
C LEU A 105 -3.17 8.59 14.19
N SER A 106 -3.64 7.88 15.23
CA SER A 106 -2.80 6.99 16.03
C SER A 106 -2.22 5.84 15.20
N ALA A 107 -2.99 5.28 14.27
CA ALA A 107 -2.51 4.30 13.31
C ALA A 107 -1.45 4.88 12.37
N GLY A 108 -1.64 6.10 11.86
CA GLY A 108 -0.64 6.77 11.02
C GLY A 108 0.70 6.98 11.77
N GLN A 109 0.63 7.41 13.03
CA GLN A 109 1.80 7.56 13.90
C GLN A 109 2.49 6.22 14.21
N ALA A 110 1.73 5.14 14.42
CA ALA A 110 2.30 3.82 14.64
C ALA A 110 2.93 3.26 13.36
N MET A 111 2.27 3.45 12.21
CA MET A 111 2.78 3.07 10.90
C MET A 111 4.11 3.75 10.58
N GLU A 112 4.22 5.06 10.83
CA GLU A 112 5.47 5.82 10.66
C GLU A 112 6.62 5.19 11.47
N ARG A 113 6.41 4.89 12.76
CA ARG A 113 7.41 4.23 13.60
C ARG A 113 7.83 2.86 13.07
N VAL A 114 6.88 2.07 12.57
CA VAL A 114 7.16 0.76 11.97
C VAL A 114 8.03 0.92 10.72
N LEU A 115 7.70 1.86 9.84
CA LEU A 115 8.46 2.09 8.60
C LEU A 115 9.88 2.61 8.88
N LEU A 116 10.04 3.53 9.85
CA LEU A 116 11.34 4.04 10.25
C LEU A 116 12.21 2.95 10.87
N LEU A 117 11.65 2.12 11.76
CA LEU A 117 12.36 0.99 12.34
C LEU A 117 12.74 -0.05 11.28
N ALA A 118 11.82 -0.41 10.40
CA ALA A 118 12.10 -1.31 9.29
C ALA A 118 13.27 -0.80 8.42
N THR A 119 13.28 0.51 8.13
CA THR A 119 14.37 1.15 7.39
C THR A 119 15.71 1.07 8.12
N LEU A 120 15.73 1.31 9.44
CA LEU A 120 16.94 1.18 10.27
C LEU A 120 17.49 -0.25 10.28
N GLU A 121 16.60 -1.25 10.26
CA GLU A 121 16.95 -2.67 10.20
C GLU A 121 17.24 -3.16 8.76
N GLY A 122 17.27 -2.26 7.76
CA GLY A 122 17.59 -2.59 6.37
C GLY A 122 16.48 -3.32 5.61
N LEU A 123 15.24 -3.28 6.12
CA LEU A 123 14.08 -3.88 5.48
C LEU A 123 13.48 -2.93 4.43
N SER A 124 13.05 -3.54 3.32
CA SER A 124 12.11 -2.93 2.38
C SER A 124 10.68 -3.07 2.88
N SER A 125 9.88 -2.04 2.66
CA SER A 125 8.46 -2.00 3.04
C SER A 125 7.60 -1.62 1.84
N SER A 126 6.44 -2.28 1.68
CA SER A 126 5.42 -1.89 0.71
C SER A 126 4.02 -2.03 1.29
N PHE A 127 3.09 -1.21 0.82
CA PHE A 127 1.70 -1.24 1.25
C PHE A 127 0.89 -2.28 0.48
N ALA A 128 -0.05 -2.92 1.16
CA ALA A 128 -1.03 -3.85 0.60
C ALA A 128 -2.43 -3.50 1.10
N THR A 129 -2.90 -2.29 0.82
CA THR A 129 -4.08 -1.70 1.48
C THR A 129 -5.38 -1.91 0.72
N GLN A 130 -5.38 -2.58 -0.43
CA GLN A 130 -6.54 -2.66 -1.33
C GLN A 130 -7.78 -3.26 -0.65
N ALA A 131 -7.61 -4.29 0.16
CA ALA A 131 -8.73 -4.91 0.88
C ALA A 131 -9.33 -4.00 1.96
N LEU A 132 -8.62 -2.95 2.40
CA LEU A 132 -9.13 -1.97 3.35
C LEU A 132 -10.11 -0.98 2.71
N GLU A 133 -10.07 -0.84 1.38
CA GLU A 133 -10.93 0.06 0.60
C GLU A 133 -12.37 -0.47 0.51
N TRP A 134 -12.56 -1.77 0.72
CA TRP A 134 -13.84 -2.46 0.62
C TRP A 134 -14.31 -2.92 2.00
N GLY A 135 -15.44 -2.41 2.48
CA GLY A 135 -15.93 -2.71 3.84
C GLY A 135 -16.14 -4.21 4.11
N ASP A 136 -16.59 -4.95 3.11
CA ASP A 136 -16.80 -6.41 3.17
C ASP A 136 -15.50 -7.20 3.15
N LEU A 137 -14.43 -6.69 2.55
CA LEU A 137 -13.10 -7.31 2.53
C LEU A 137 -12.23 -6.88 3.72
N ARG A 138 -12.49 -5.70 4.29
CA ARG A 138 -11.77 -5.17 5.46
C ARG A 138 -12.12 -5.93 6.73
N TRP A 139 -13.39 -6.33 6.88
CA TRP A 139 -13.85 -7.03 8.08
C TRP A 139 -13.11 -8.37 8.31
N PRO A 140 -12.94 -9.24 7.29
CA PRO A 140 -12.23 -10.51 7.45
C PRO A 140 -10.71 -10.41 7.64
N LEU A 141 -10.09 -9.22 7.49
CA LEU A 141 -8.67 -9.00 7.80
C LEU A 141 -8.37 -8.97 9.31
N ARG A 142 -9.40 -8.93 10.15
CA ARG A 142 -9.23 -8.99 11.61
C ARG A 142 -8.63 -10.32 11.99
N ASP A 143 -7.76 -10.31 13.00
CA ASP A 143 -7.27 -11.56 13.56
C ASP A 143 -8.47 -12.39 14.06
N PRO A 144 -8.72 -13.56 13.47
CA PRO A 144 -9.86 -14.40 13.80
C PRO A 144 -9.75 -15.05 15.19
N VAL A 145 -8.55 -15.11 15.78
CA VAL A 145 -8.35 -15.65 17.13
C VAL A 145 -8.74 -14.62 18.19
N SER A 146 -8.22 -13.40 18.07
CA SER A 146 -8.59 -12.32 19.01
C SER A 146 -9.92 -11.67 18.68
N GLY A 147 -10.40 -11.78 17.43
CA GLY A 147 -11.67 -11.24 16.93
C GLY A 147 -11.84 -9.73 17.08
N THR A 148 -10.78 -9.00 17.44
CA THR A 148 -10.87 -7.65 17.99
C THR A 148 -9.98 -6.66 17.24
N GLY A 149 -10.41 -5.40 17.24
CA GLY A 149 -9.71 -4.29 16.61
C GLY A 149 -10.02 -4.12 15.12
N HIS A 150 -9.77 -2.93 14.60
CA HIS A 150 -10.07 -2.50 13.24
C HIS A 150 -8.77 -2.42 12.44
N PRO A 151 -8.60 -3.24 11.39
CA PRO A 151 -7.42 -3.17 10.52
C PRO A 151 -7.34 -1.79 9.87
N GLN A 152 -6.22 -1.11 10.04
CA GLN A 152 -5.98 0.23 9.50
C GLN A 152 -4.98 0.21 8.36
N ILE A 153 -3.95 -0.63 8.43
CA ILE A 153 -2.90 -0.73 7.40
C ILE A 153 -2.43 -2.19 7.32
N VAL A 154 -2.14 -2.66 6.11
CA VAL A 154 -1.39 -3.91 5.86
C VAL A 154 -0.09 -3.56 5.15
N LEU A 155 1.03 -3.99 5.74
CA LEU A 155 2.38 -3.81 5.21
C LEU A 155 2.96 -5.16 4.81
N ARG A 156 3.68 -5.19 3.70
CA ARG A 156 4.62 -6.26 3.36
C ARG A 156 6.03 -5.78 3.73
N LEU A 157 6.74 -6.60 4.50
CA LEU A 157 8.11 -6.34 4.95
C LEU A 157 9.04 -7.42 4.39
N GLY A 158 10.28 -7.08 4.09
CA GLY A 158 11.25 -8.06 3.59
C GLY A 158 12.57 -7.41 3.20
N TYR A 159 13.40 -8.13 2.45
CA TYR A 159 14.64 -7.61 1.91
C TYR A 159 14.53 -7.46 0.40
N GLY A 160 15.00 -6.34 -0.11
CA GLY A 160 14.85 -6.00 -1.53
C GLY A 160 15.63 -4.73 -1.89
N PRO A 161 15.63 -4.37 -3.17
CA PRO A 161 16.26 -3.14 -3.63
C PRO A 161 15.56 -1.91 -3.05
N THR A 162 16.35 -0.88 -2.75
CA THR A 162 15.80 0.43 -2.36
C THR A 162 15.06 1.05 -3.54
N GLY A 163 13.83 1.50 -3.29
CA GLY A 163 13.03 2.20 -4.30
C GLY A 163 13.52 3.63 -4.56
N PRO A 164 13.15 4.23 -5.71
CA PRO A 164 13.50 5.61 -6.02
C PRO A 164 12.75 6.61 -5.13
N ALA A 165 13.33 7.78 -4.93
CA ALA A 165 12.63 8.88 -4.26
C ALA A 165 11.47 9.40 -5.13
N THR A 166 10.30 9.53 -4.52
CA THR A 166 9.11 10.15 -5.14
C THR A 166 9.03 11.63 -4.78
N PRO A 167 8.44 12.49 -5.63
CA PRO A 167 8.34 13.92 -5.39
C PRO A 167 7.55 14.22 -4.10
N ARG A 168 7.87 15.34 -3.46
CA ARG A 168 7.14 15.88 -2.31
C ARG A 168 6.84 17.34 -2.56
N ARG A 169 5.68 17.79 -2.07
CA ARG A 169 5.30 19.21 -2.14
C ARG A 169 6.31 20.03 -1.33
N PRO A 170 6.73 21.21 -1.84
CA PRO A 170 7.50 22.18 -1.06
C PRO A 170 6.83 22.49 0.29
N VAL A 171 7.63 22.77 1.32
CA VAL A 171 7.10 23.08 2.67
C VAL A 171 6.15 24.27 2.64
N ALA A 172 6.45 25.29 1.84
CA ALA A 172 5.62 26.48 1.68
C ALA A 172 4.21 26.18 1.14
N ASP A 173 4.01 25.03 0.48
CA ASP A 173 2.71 24.63 -0.06
C ASP A 173 1.83 23.91 0.98
N VAL A 174 2.40 23.52 2.14
CA VAL A 174 1.74 22.68 3.14
C VAL A 174 1.79 23.22 4.57
N LEU A 175 2.58 24.28 4.83
CA LEU A 175 2.71 24.91 6.13
C LEU A 175 2.35 26.39 6.04
N ASP A 176 1.28 26.79 6.72
CA ASP A 176 0.93 28.19 6.97
C ASP A 176 1.45 28.58 8.37
N ILE A 177 2.25 29.64 8.44
CA ILE A 177 2.78 30.17 9.70
C ILE A 177 2.07 31.48 9.98
N GLN A 178 1.15 31.43 10.95
CA GLN A 178 0.45 32.62 11.43
C GLN A 178 1.22 33.21 12.62
N PRO A 179 1.45 34.55 12.63
CA PRO A 179 2.20 35.23 13.69
C PRO A 179 1.47 35.28 15.03
#